data_AF-A0A7C6EHR6-F1
#
_entry.id   AF-A0A7C6EHR6-F1
#
_cell.length_a   1.000
_cell.length_b   1.000
_cell.length_c   1.000
_cell.angle_alpha   90.00
_cell.angle_beta   90.00
_cell.angle_gamma   90.00
#
_symmetry.space_group_name_H-M   'P 1'
#
loop_
_entity.id
_entity.type
_entity.pdbx_description
1 polymer ?
#
loop_
_entity_poly.entity_id
_entity_poly.type
_entity_poly.pdbx_seq_one_letter_code
_entity_poly.pdbx_strand_id
1 'polypeptide(L)'
;KFWEEGIRRTRDYEKIVTLAMRGDGDEPMSESANIALLQKIVEDQRRILTKVTGKKVTEIPQVWALYKEVQEYYDKGMEVPEDITLLLCDDNWGNIRILPKLNAKPRKGGYGIYYHFDFVGGPRNYKWLNTNQIERVWEQMHLAYEYGARQIWIVNVGDIKPMEFPISFFLDYAWNPEKWTADRLLDYYRLWAKQQFPEDQIGHDYSDEIASILAKYTKFNSRRKPEMLEPTTYSLVSYNEADNVVKEYNDLAEKAQKIYDSLPQEYKDAFYQLVLHPVIACANLNELYVTVGKNWLYAKQGRASANALAEKAKELFRKDSLISYYYNKIMSNGKWNHMMDQTHIGYTSWQQPPMNVMPEVKKIDLQEKASMGVAIEGSENWWPESKEKPVLPEFDPYNKQTYWIDVFNRGAKEFEYSVKYNEEWLVVNPSRGKVQLEERLTVSVNWDKVPKGTHELPIRIKGSDGTKVELYAVIRNPEFPTYDQIDGFVESNGYISMEAINYARAVNTDSIYWITIPNLGRTNSAVTAMPVTCGVKQLNENSPRLEYKVYLFSRGKIFVKAYLSPTLNFLKGEGLRYAISFDNQEPQIINIHAKDVGNDWEYPMWWN
;
A
#
# COMPACT_ATOMS: atom_id res chain seq x y z
N LYS A 1 1.46 45.17 12.33
CA LYS A 1 0.37 45.87 11.59
C LYS A 1 -0.48 44.89 10.80
N PHE A 2 0.09 44.12 9.87
CA PHE A 2 -0.63 43.10 9.10
C PHE A 2 -1.51 42.16 9.95
N TRP A 3 -0.94 41.52 10.99
CA TRP A 3 -1.71 40.67 11.92
C TRP A 3 -2.84 41.42 12.65
N GLU A 4 -2.60 42.68 13.05
CA GLU A 4 -3.61 43.49 13.75
C GLU A 4 -4.83 43.77 12.87
N GLU A 5 -4.61 44.09 11.59
CA GLU A 5 -5.67 44.32 10.62
C GLU A 5 -6.44 43.02 10.30
N GLY A 6 -5.74 41.89 10.19
CA GLY A 6 -6.37 40.57 9.98
C GLY A 6 -7.30 40.17 11.13
N ILE A 7 -6.85 40.33 12.39
CA ILE A 7 -7.70 40.09 13.57
C ILE A 7 -8.86 41.09 13.64
N ARG A 8 -8.62 42.37 13.29
CA ARG A 8 -9.68 43.39 13.28
C ARG A 8 -10.78 43.05 12.27
N ARG A 9 -10.40 42.58 11.08
CA ARG A 9 -11.34 42.19 10.01
C ARG A 9 -12.21 41.00 10.39
N THR A 10 -11.66 40.06 11.16
CA THR A 10 -12.35 38.81 11.49
C THR A 10 -12.89 38.80 12.93
N ARG A 11 -12.76 39.90 13.68
CA ARG A 11 -12.95 39.97 15.14
C ARG A 11 -14.23 39.29 15.62
N ASP A 12 -15.32 39.52 14.90
CA ASP A 12 -16.67 39.15 15.31
C ASP A 12 -17.11 37.75 14.80
N TYR A 13 -16.22 37.02 14.12
CA TYR A 13 -16.43 35.61 13.74
C TYR A 13 -15.92 34.64 14.81
N GLU A 14 -16.63 33.51 14.95
CA GLU A 14 -16.12 32.32 15.63
C GLU A 14 -14.95 31.74 14.83
N LYS A 15 -13.81 31.56 15.50
CA LYS A 15 -12.57 31.07 14.88
C LYS A 15 -11.59 30.60 15.94
N ILE A 16 -10.68 29.74 15.50
CA ILE A 16 -9.47 29.40 16.22
C ILE A 16 -8.33 30.19 15.56
N VAL A 17 -7.58 30.96 16.33
CA VAL A 17 -6.50 31.79 15.81
C VAL A 17 -5.21 30.97 15.75
N THR A 18 -4.68 30.76 14.54
CA THR A 18 -3.34 30.20 14.36
C THR A 18 -2.28 31.19 14.81
N LEU A 19 -1.37 30.72 15.65
CA LEU A 19 -0.24 31.49 16.19
C LEU A 19 1.09 31.04 15.55
N ALA A 20 2.15 31.74 15.97
CA ALA A 20 3.51 31.61 15.49
C ALA A 20 3.65 32.04 14.01
N MET A 21 4.77 31.66 13.41
CA MET A 21 5.13 32.03 12.05
C MET A 21 6.05 30.95 11.48
N ARG A 22 5.97 30.76 10.16
CA ARG A 22 6.89 29.95 9.37
C ARG A 22 7.43 30.81 8.22
N GLY A 23 8.51 30.38 7.57
CA GLY A 23 9.08 31.08 6.41
C GLY A 23 8.09 31.13 5.24
N ASP A 24 8.38 32.00 4.28
CA ASP A 24 7.58 32.09 3.05
C ASP A 24 7.64 30.76 2.28
N GLY A 25 6.54 30.36 1.64
CA GLY A 25 6.48 29.11 0.87
C GLY A 25 6.59 27.80 1.67
N ASP A 26 6.24 27.81 2.97
CA ASP A 26 6.35 26.63 3.84
C ASP A 26 7.79 26.18 4.16
N GLU A 27 8.74 27.12 4.04
CA GLU A 27 10.17 26.94 4.35
C GLU A 27 10.50 27.17 5.84
N PRO A 28 11.55 26.52 6.38
CA PRO A 28 11.99 26.76 7.75
C PRO A 28 12.52 28.18 7.95
N MET A 29 12.27 28.75 9.13
CA MET A 29 13.01 29.94 9.59
C MET A 29 14.47 29.53 9.95
N SER A 30 15.47 30.41 9.86
CA SER A 30 16.88 30.04 10.04
C SER A 30 17.24 29.49 11.44
N GLU A 31 18.00 28.39 11.49
CA GLU A 31 18.15 27.47 12.63
C GLU A 31 18.61 28.11 13.96
N SER A 32 19.52 29.08 13.94
CA SER A 32 20.18 29.62 15.14
C SER A 32 19.41 30.74 15.86
N ALA A 33 18.34 31.28 15.27
CA ALA A 33 17.59 32.43 15.80
C ALA A 33 16.16 32.10 16.29
N ASN A 34 15.73 30.84 16.23
CA ASN A 34 14.30 30.53 16.12
C ASN A 34 13.49 30.46 17.42
N ILE A 35 13.99 29.88 18.53
CA ILE A 35 13.14 29.70 19.73
C ILE A 35 12.72 31.04 20.33
N ALA A 36 13.69 31.91 20.63
CA ALA A 36 13.43 33.23 21.22
C ALA A 36 12.60 34.13 20.28
N LEU A 37 12.83 34.04 18.97
CA LEU A 37 12.06 34.79 17.98
C LEU A 37 10.61 34.29 17.93
N LEU A 38 10.37 32.98 17.88
CA LEU A 38 9.03 32.41 17.88
C LEU A 38 8.26 32.75 19.15
N GLN A 39 8.90 32.67 20.32
CA GLN A 39 8.30 33.07 21.59
C GLN A 39 7.89 34.55 21.55
N LYS A 40 8.78 35.44 21.09
CA LYS A 40 8.46 36.87 20.92
C LYS A 40 7.32 37.11 19.93
N ILE A 41 7.29 36.38 18.81
CA ILE A 41 6.21 36.46 17.81
C ILE A 41 4.87 36.08 18.45
N VAL A 42 4.83 34.98 19.21
CA VAL A 42 3.61 34.52 19.89
C VAL A 42 3.16 35.53 20.96
N GLU A 43 4.09 36.10 21.73
CA GLU A 43 3.78 37.19 22.67
C GLU A 43 3.18 38.41 21.97
N ASP A 44 3.76 38.84 20.85
CA ASP A 44 3.27 39.95 20.03
C ASP A 44 1.86 39.68 19.49
N GLN A 45 1.62 38.49 18.95
CA GLN A 45 0.31 38.07 18.46
C GLN A 45 -0.73 38.06 19.58
N ARG A 46 -0.38 37.55 20.76
CA ARG A 46 -1.27 37.52 21.93
C ARG A 46 -1.62 38.92 22.46
N ARG A 47 -0.67 39.88 22.42
CA ARG A 47 -0.94 41.29 22.71
C ARG A 47 -1.91 41.90 21.69
N ILE A 48 -1.71 41.62 20.40
CA ILE A 48 -2.62 42.06 19.34
C ILE A 48 -4.03 41.52 19.57
N LEU A 49 -4.17 40.23 19.88
CA LEU A 49 -5.47 39.61 20.16
C LEU A 49 -6.20 40.33 21.29
N THR A 50 -5.53 40.54 22.42
CA THR A 50 -6.10 41.26 23.57
C THR A 50 -6.51 42.69 23.19
N LYS A 51 -5.62 43.44 22.53
CA LYS A 51 -5.83 44.83 22.14
C LYS A 51 -7.02 45.00 21.18
N VAL A 52 -7.14 44.12 20.18
CA VAL A 52 -8.14 44.27 19.11
C VAL A 52 -9.50 43.74 19.53
N THR A 53 -9.53 42.64 20.29
CA THR A 53 -10.79 41.98 20.68
C THR A 53 -11.36 42.54 21.99
N GLY A 54 -10.51 43.11 22.86
CA GLY A 54 -10.90 43.50 24.23
C GLY A 54 -11.15 42.33 25.18
N LYS A 55 -10.97 41.08 24.72
CA LYS A 55 -11.14 39.86 25.51
C LYS A 55 -9.84 39.47 26.19
N LYS A 56 -9.93 38.67 27.27
CA LYS A 56 -8.75 38.03 27.83
C LYS A 56 -8.19 37.05 26.80
N VAL A 57 -6.88 37.05 26.59
CA VAL A 57 -6.26 36.16 25.61
C VAL A 57 -6.59 34.68 25.86
N THR A 58 -6.72 34.27 27.12
CA THR A 58 -7.05 32.90 27.52
C THR A 58 -8.52 32.49 27.26
N GLU A 59 -9.37 33.41 26.82
CA GLU A 59 -10.76 33.18 26.39
C GLU A 59 -10.88 33.16 24.85
N ILE A 60 -9.77 33.39 24.13
CA ILE A 60 -9.71 33.36 22.67
C ILE A 60 -9.12 32.02 22.25
N PRO A 61 -9.85 31.16 21.51
CA PRO A 61 -9.31 29.91 21.00
C PRO A 61 -8.09 30.14 20.13
N GLN A 62 -6.98 29.49 20.47
CA GLN A 62 -5.69 29.65 19.81
C GLN A 62 -5.09 28.27 19.54
N VAL A 63 -4.40 28.15 18.41
CA VAL A 63 -3.73 26.92 18.02
C VAL A 63 -2.32 27.21 17.52
N TRP A 64 -1.38 26.34 17.87
CA TRP A 64 -0.02 26.36 17.33
C TRP A 64 0.32 24.98 16.77
N ALA A 65 0.54 24.91 15.46
CA ALA A 65 1.00 23.70 14.78
C ALA A 65 2.49 23.45 15.07
N LEU A 66 2.78 22.28 15.66
CA LEU A 66 4.15 21.80 15.86
C LEU A 66 4.57 20.99 14.63
N TYR A 67 4.80 21.69 13.53
CA TYR A 67 5.03 21.06 12.23
C TYR A 67 6.52 21.06 11.87
N LYS A 68 7.06 19.88 11.49
CA LYS A 68 8.46 19.70 11.04
C LYS A 68 9.46 20.26 12.06
N GLU A 69 10.25 21.26 11.68
CA GLU A 69 11.30 21.85 12.51
C GLU A 69 10.77 22.49 13.80
N VAL A 70 9.51 22.96 13.81
CA VAL A 70 8.90 23.57 15.00
C VAL A 70 8.71 22.53 16.11
N GLN A 71 8.50 21.26 15.74
CA GLN A 71 8.46 20.17 16.71
C GLN A 71 9.80 20.00 17.42
N GLU A 72 10.94 20.12 16.72
CA GLU A 72 12.25 20.05 17.37
C GLU A 72 12.45 21.18 18.39
N TYR A 73 11.97 22.39 18.08
CA TYR A 73 12.08 23.52 18.99
C TYR A 73 11.30 23.26 20.28
N TYR A 74 10.10 22.68 20.16
CA TYR A 74 9.33 22.22 21.31
C TYR A 74 10.07 21.16 22.12
N ASP A 75 10.64 20.15 21.45
CA ASP A 75 11.41 19.08 22.09
C ASP A 75 12.69 19.61 22.79
N LYS A 76 13.28 20.71 22.27
CA LYS A 76 14.44 21.42 22.84
C LYS A 76 14.06 22.41 23.96
N GLY A 77 12.80 22.47 24.37
CA GLY A 77 12.34 23.26 25.53
C GLY A 77 11.68 24.60 25.20
N MET A 78 11.21 24.81 23.97
CA MET A 78 10.41 25.99 23.63
C MET A 78 9.12 26.03 24.48
N GLU A 79 8.98 27.07 25.28
CA GLU A 79 7.78 27.26 26.10
C GLU A 79 6.58 27.67 25.26
N VAL A 80 5.44 27.03 25.51
CA VAL A 80 4.15 27.36 24.89
C VAL A 80 3.12 27.64 25.98
N PRO A 81 2.39 28.77 25.95
CA PRO A 81 1.31 29.06 26.90
C PRO A 81 0.26 27.95 27.03
N GLU A 82 -0.12 27.61 28.26
CA GLU A 82 -0.98 26.46 28.61
C GLU A 82 -2.36 26.44 27.95
N ASP A 83 -2.92 27.61 27.61
CA ASP A 83 -4.24 27.75 26.97
C ASP A 83 -4.23 27.56 25.45
N ILE A 84 -3.05 27.49 24.81
CA ILE A 84 -2.93 27.25 23.37
C ILE A 84 -3.05 25.76 23.09
N THR A 85 -3.91 25.39 22.14
CA THR A 85 -3.96 24.01 21.63
C THR A 85 -2.70 23.71 20.83
N LEU A 86 -2.02 22.63 21.19
CA LEU A 86 -0.90 22.12 20.39
C LEU A 86 -1.46 21.22 19.30
N LEU A 87 -1.37 21.65 18.04
CA LEU A 87 -1.76 20.85 16.89
C LEU A 87 -0.56 20.02 16.45
N LEU A 88 -0.59 18.73 16.78
CA LEU A 88 0.39 17.75 16.38
C LEU A 88 0.09 17.29 14.96
N CYS A 89 1.09 16.82 14.23
CA CYS A 89 0.94 16.45 12.82
C CYS A 89 1.35 15.00 12.59
N ASP A 90 0.79 14.40 11.55
CA ASP A 90 1.41 13.24 10.92
C ASP A 90 2.66 13.64 10.12
N ASP A 91 3.29 12.65 9.49
CA ASP A 91 4.43 12.79 8.60
C ASP A 91 4.04 13.15 7.17
N ASN A 92 2.83 13.63 6.96
CA ASN A 92 2.21 13.84 5.64
C ASN A 92 1.88 12.56 4.87
N TRP A 93 2.04 11.39 5.47
CA TRP A 93 1.74 10.08 4.88
C TRP A 93 0.82 9.24 5.77
N GLY A 94 0.13 9.90 6.71
CA GLY A 94 -0.78 9.23 7.63
C GLY A 94 -0.09 8.48 8.76
N ASN A 95 1.09 8.91 9.19
CA ASN A 95 1.78 8.35 10.36
C ASN A 95 2.02 9.45 11.40
N ILE A 96 1.36 9.37 12.57
CA ILE A 96 1.44 10.37 13.62
C ILE A 96 2.87 10.43 14.19
N ARG A 97 3.44 11.63 14.22
CA ARG A 97 4.85 11.85 14.55
C ARG A 97 5.16 11.91 16.03
N ILE A 98 4.23 12.45 16.80
CA ILE A 98 4.36 12.60 18.24
C ILE A 98 2.99 12.66 18.90
N LEU A 99 2.91 12.11 20.11
CA LEU A 99 1.76 12.22 20.99
C LEU A 99 2.21 12.61 22.41
N PRO A 100 1.35 13.27 23.20
CA PRO A 100 1.71 13.64 24.56
C PRO A 100 1.97 12.40 25.43
N LYS A 101 2.88 12.48 26.39
CA LYS A 101 3.10 11.35 27.32
C LYS A 101 1.84 11.15 28.17
N LEU A 102 1.46 9.89 28.42
CA LEU A 102 0.27 9.55 29.22
C LEU A 102 0.31 10.09 30.65
N ASN A 103 1.50 10.26 31.21
CA ASN A 103 1.73 10.84 32.53
C ASN A 103 2.08 12.33 32.50
N ALA A 104 2.04 12.99 31.34
CA ALA A 104 2.23 14.43 31.25
C ALA A 104 1.09 15.15 31.96
N LYS A 105 1.41 16.30 32.58
CA LYS A 105 0.38 17.17 33.14
C LYS A 105 -0.56 17.61 32.00
N PRO A 106 -1.89 17.45 32.16
CA PRO A 106 -2.84 17.93 31.16
C PRO A 106 -2.67 19.42 30.91
N ARG A 107 -2.57 19.81 29.64
CA ARG A 107 -2.54 21.22 29.21
C ARG A 107 -3.97 21.73 29.06
N LYS A 108 -4.22 22.98 29.45
CA LYS A 108 -5.57 23.58 29.39
C LYS A 108 -6.10 23.67 27.95
N GLY A 109 -5.24 24.00 26.99
CA GLY A 109 -5.57 24.06 25.57
C GLY A 109 -5.67 22.69 24.89
N GLY A 110 -5.30 21.60 25.57
CA GLY A 110 -5.29 20.26 25.00
C GLY A 110 -4.36 20.09 23.79
N TYR A 111 -4.56 18.99 23.07
CA TYR A 111 -3.83 18.63 21.86
C TYR A 111 -4.81 18.32 20.72
N GLY A 112 -4.40 18.62 19.49
CA GLY A 112 -5.10 18.23 18.27
C GLY A 112 -4.19 17.46 17.30
N ILE A 113 -4.78 16.95 16.23
CA ILE A 113 -4.11 16.25 15.14
C ILE A 113 -4.43 16.92 13.81
N TYR A 114 -3.38 17.18 13.02
CA TYR A 114 -3.44 17.45 11.59
C TYR A 114 -2.96 16.21 10.82
N TYR A 115 -3.85 15.63 10.02
CA TYR A 115 -3.64 14.37 9.28
C TYR A 115 -3.69 14.60 7.76
N HIS A 116 -3.15 13.70 6.94
CA HIS A 116 -3.18 13.84 5.48
C HIS A 116 -3.87 12.66 4.76
N PHE A 117 -4.76 12.99 3.82
CA PHE A 117 -5.24 12.10 2.75
C PHE A 117 -4.69 12.48 1.38
N ASP A 118 -4.03 13.64 1.29
CA ASP A 118 -3.44 14.24 0.09
C ASP A 118 -2.17 14.99 0.50
N PHE A 119 -1.13 14.99 -0.35
CA PHE A 119 0.08 15.75 -0.05
C PHE A 119 0.85 16.24 -1.28
N VAL A 120 1.34 17.48 -1.17
CA VAL A 120 2.35 18.09 -2.04
C VAL A 120 3.69 18.13 -1.30
N GLY A 121 4.59 17.21 -1.64
CA GLY A 121 5.95 17.19 -1.13
C GLY A 121 6.65 15.85 -1.37
N GLY A 122 7.79 15.67 -0.69
CA GLY A 122 8.58 14.44 -0.77
C GLY A 122 7.90 13.23 -0.10
N PRO A 123 8.38 12.01 -0.41
CA PRO A 123 9.33 11.68 -1.48
C PRO A 123 8.69 11.85 -2.87
N ARG A 124 7.36 11.77 -2.96
CA ARG A 124 6.57 12.08 -4.16
C ARG A 124 5.17 12.53 -3.79
N ASN A 125 4.61 13.52 -4.47
CA ASN A 125 3.23 13.93 -4.25
C ASN A 125 2.27 12.75 -4.45
N TYR A 126 1.17 12.72 -3.70
CA TYR A 126 0.02 11.85 -3.98
C TYR A 126 -1.24 12.69 -3.90
N LYS A 127 -1.88 12.91 -5.06
CA LYS A 127 -2.90 13.96 -5.25
C LYS A 127 -4.09 13.56 -6.10
N TRP A 128 -4.02 12.41 -6.76
CA TRP A 128 -4.98 12.09 -7.81
C TRP A 128 -6.26 11.41 -7.29
N LEU A 129 -6.12 10.28 -6.62
CA LEU A 129 -7.24 9.47 -6.14
C LEU A 129 -7.06 9.07 -4.68
N ASN A 130 -8.13 8.57 -4.06
CA ASN A 130 -8.04 8.03 -2.71
C ASN A 130 -7.08 6.83 -2.64
N THR A 131 -6.11 6.96 -1.75
CA THR A 131 -5.08 5.94 -1.46
C THR A 131 -5.03 5.60 0.03
N ASN A 132 -6.10 5.92 0.76
CA ASN A 132 -6.18 5.87 2.21
C ASN A 132 -7.16 4.77 2.64
N GLN A 133 -6.65 3.83 3.43
CA GLN A 133 -7.43 2.80 4.10
C GLN A 133 -8.00 3.37 5.40
N ILE A 134 -9.31 3.22 5.65
CA ILE A 134 -9.91 3.70 6.91
C ILE A 134 -9.37 2.93 8.12
N GLU A 135 -8.85 1.73 7.89
CA GLU A 135 -8.16 0.92 8.90
C GLU A 135 -6.89 1.58 9.40
N ARG A 136 -6.13 2.23 8.51
CA ARG A 136 -4.93 2.99 8.90
C ARG A 136 -5.33 4.27 9.63
N VAL A 137 -6.37 4.94 9.16
CA VAL A 137 -6.95 6.11 9.84
C VAL A 137 -7.41 5.72 11.25
N TRP A 138 -8.14 4.63 11.39
CA TRP A 138 -8.57 4.11 12.68
C TRP A 138 -7.38 3.84 13.60
N GLU A 139 -6.38 3.08 13.14
CA GLU A 139 -5.25 2.68 13.98
C GLU A 139 -4.42 3.89 14.46
N GLN A 140 -4.23 4.91 13.63
CA GLN A 140 -3.54 6.15 14.03
C GLN A 140 -4.40 7.08 14.87
N MET A 141 -5.66 7.29 14.50
CA MET A 141 -6.54 8.23 15.22
C MET A 141 -7.04 7.63 16.54
N HIS A 142 -7.14 6.31 16.65
CA HIS A 142 -7.34 5.62 17.93
C HIS A 142 -6.16 5.87 18.87
N LEU A 143 -4.93 5.77 18.37
CA LEU A 143 -3.74 6.13 19.14
C LEU A 143 -3.80 7.59 19.62
N ALA A 144 -4.14 8.53 18.75
CA ALA A 144 -4.30 9.94 19.13
C ALA A 144 -5.38 10.15 20.21
N TYR A 145 -6.52 9.49 20.07
CA TYR A 145 -7.63 9.57 21.01
C TYR A 145 -7.24 9.05 22.39
N GLU A 146 -6.62 7.87 22.45
CA GLU A 146 -6.19 7.21 23.68
C GLU A 146 -5.07 8.00 24.40
N TYR A 147 -4.25 8.71 23.64
CA TYR A 147 -3.22 9.61 24.17
C TYR A 147 -3.75 11.03 24.49
N GLY A 148 -5.06 11.28 24.36
CA GLY A 148 -5.67 12.53 24.81
C GLY A 148 -5.55 13.70 23.83
N ALA A 149 -5.14 13.46 22.57
CA ALA A 149 -5.21 14.46 21.51
C ALA A 149 -6.63 14.56 20.94
N ARG A 150 -7.54 15.20 21.70
CA ARG A 150 -8.99 15.21 21.45
C ARG A 150 -9.58 16.59 21.12
N GLN A 151 -8.76 17.64 21.09
CA GLN A 151 -9.27 19.01 21.01
C GLN A 151 -9.66 19.43 19.57
N ILE A 152 -8.84 19.05 18.58
CA ILE A 152 -9.04 19.39 17.17
C ILE A 152 -8.54 18.22 16.33
N TRP A 153 -9.37 17.64 15.48
CA TRP A 153 -8.92 16.76 14.40
C TRP A 153 -9.25 17.42 13.07
N ILE A 154 -8.22 17.63 12.25
CA ILE A 154 -8.33 18.22 10.92
C ILE A 154 -7.52 17.35 9.95
N VAL A 155 -8.05 17.15 8.76
CA VAL A 155 -7.40 16.32 7.73
C VAL A 155 -7.27 17.12 6.43
N ASN A 156 -6.10 17.05 5.80
CA ASN A 156 -5.89 17.54 4.45
C ASN A 156 -6.54 16.57 3.46
N VAL A 157 -7.50 17.07 2.69
CA VAL A 157 -8.31 16.28 1.76
C VAL A 157 -8.03 16.61 0.29
N GLY A 158 -6.99 17.41 0.02
CA GLY A 158 -6.72 17.92 -1.32
C GLY A 158 -7.93 18.68 -1.87
N ASP A 159 -8.37 18.27 -3.05
CA ASP A 159 -9.49 18.87 -3.78
C ASP A 159 -10.89 18.41 -3.28
N ILE A 160 -10.96 17.80 -2.09
CA ILE A 160 -12.16 17.18 -1.47
C ILE A 160 -12.61 15.91 -2.19
N LYS A 161 -12.89 15.98 -3.50
CA LYS A 161 -13.14 14.78 -4.31
C LYS A 161 -11.80 14.25 -4.84
N PRO A 162 -11.59 12.93 -4.91
CA PRO A 162 -12.53 11.85 -4.60
C PRO A 162 -12.28 11.21 -3.22
N MET A 163 -12.22 12.02 -2.15
CA MET A 163 -11.96 11.58 -0.78
C MET A 163 -13.24 11.42 0.06
N GLU A 164 -14.44 11.35 -0.55
CA GLU A 164 -15.72 11.38 0.16
C GLU A 164 -15.84 10.27 1.21
N PHE A 165 -15.44 9.05 0.86
CA PHE A 165 -15.49 7.90 1.76
C PHE A 165 -14.59 8.07 2.99
N PRO A 166 -13.25 8.28 2.85
CA PRO A 166 -12.39 8.44 4.02
C PRO A 166 -12.67 9.75 4.80
N ILE A 167 -13.15 10.83 4.15
CA ILE A 167 -13.63 12.04 4.85
C ILE A 167 -14.78 11.69 5.78
N SER A 168 -15.78 10.97 5.25
CA SER A 168 -16.95 10.57 6.04
C SER A 168 -16.49 9.78 7.27
N PHE A 169 -15.60 8.81 7.07
CA PHE A 169 -15.08 8.00 8.17
C PHE A 169 -14.31 8.83 9.19
N PHE A 170 -13.42 9.72 8.75
CA PHE A 170 -12.63 10.56 9.65
C PHE A 170 -13.52 11.42 10.55
N LEU A 171 -14.57 12.03 9.99
CA LEU A 171 -15.51 12.88 10.73
C LEU A 171 -16.42 12.07 11.65
N ASP A 172 -16.95 10.93 11.20
CA ASP A 172 -17.78 10.04 12.02
C ASP A 172 -16.97 9.40 13.16
N TYR A 173 -15.70 9.09 12.92
CA TYR A 173 -14.78 8.63 13.94
C TYR A 173 -14.46 9.74 14.94
N ALA A 174 -14.18 10.97 14.48
CA ALA A 174 -13.97 12.13 15.34
C ALA A 174 -15.18 12.41 16.26
N TRP A 175 -16.40 12.21 15.75
CA TRP A 175 -17.63 12.41 16.50
C TRP A 175 -17.78 11.42 17.66
N ASN A 176 -17.50 10.13 17.42
CA ASN A 176 -17.56 9.10 18.47
C ASN A 176 -16.59 7.93 18.18
N PRO A 177 -15.33 8.03 18.63
CA PRO A 177 -14.32 6.98 18.43
C PRO A 177 -14.72 5.62 19.03
N GLU A 178 -15.40 5.61 20.16
CA GLU A 178 -15.81 4.38 20.86
C GLU A 178 -16.86 3.58 20.10
N LYS A 179 -17.63 4.22 19.19
CA LYS A 179 -18.61 3.53 18.35
C LYS A 179 -17.96 2.60 17.33
N TRP A 180 -16.76 2.95 16.85
CA TRP A 180 -16.09 2.30 15.73
C TRP A 180 -14.85 1.57 16.23
N THR A 181 -15.03 0.34 16.67
CA THR A 181 -13.96 -0.59 17.01
C THR A 181 -13.37 -1.24 15.75
N ALA A 182 -12.18 -1.85 15.85
CA ALA A 182 -11.47 -2.45 14.72
C ALA A 182 -12.31 -3.48 13.94
N ASP A 183 -13.11 -4.28 14.64
CA ASP A 183 -14.00 -5.29 14.07
C ASP A 183 -15.24 -4.70 13.36
N ARG A 184 -15.57 -3.43 13.63
CA ARG A 184 -16.70 -2.72 13.02
C ARG A 184 -16.32 -1.88 11.80
N LEU A 185 -15.05 -1.88 11.39
CA LEU A 185 -14.62 -1.11 10.22
C LEU A 185 -15.25 -1.62 8.92
N LEU A 186 -15.44 -2.94 8.77
CA LEU A 186 -16.17 -3.50 7.63
C LEU A 186 -17.64 -3.11 7.62
N ASP A 187 -18.27 -2.97 8.80
CA ASP A 187 -19.64 -2.47 8.90
C ASP A 187 -19.74 -1.01 8.45
N TYR A 188 -18.70 -0.19 8.69
CA TYR A 188 -18.68 1.19 8.22
C TYR A 188 -18.76 1.26 6.69
N TYR A 189 -17.98 0.43 5.98
CA TYR A 189 -18.06 0.32 4.52
C TYR A 189 -19.48 -0.02 4.05
N ARG A 190 -20.11 -1.02 4.68
CA ARG A 190 -21.48 -1.47 4.36
C ARG A 190 -22.52 -0.39 4.61
N LEU A 191 -22.46 0.25 5.78
CA LEU A 191 -23.40 1.30 6.17
C LEU A 191 -23.28 2.52 5.26
N TRP A 192 -22.06 2.92 4.93
CA TRP A 192 -21.83 4.01 3.99
C TRP A 192 -22.35 3.67 2.59
N ALA A 193 -22.07 2.46 2.09
CA ALA A 193 -22.58 1.98 0.80
C ALA A 193 -24.12 1.98 0.76
N LYS A 194 -24.76 1.44 1.79
CA LYS A 194 -26.22 1.42 1.93
C LYS A 194 -26.83 2.82 2.00
N GLN A 195 -26.12 3.78 2.61
CA GLN A 195 -26.56 5.17 2.63
C GLN A 195 -26.54 5.81 1.24
N GLN A 196 -25.52 5.54 0.41
CA GLN A 196 -25.42 6.11 -0.93
C GLN A 196 -26.29 5.38 -1.95
N PHE A 197 -26.49 4.08 -1.75
CA PHE A 197 -27.15 3.15 -2.66
C PHE A 197 -28.22 2.34 -1.92
N PRO A 198 -29.34 2.97 -1.51
CA PRO A 198 -30.33 2.32 -0.66
C PRO A 198 -31.18 1.32 -1.46
N GLU A 199 -31.36 0.12 -0.89
CA GLU A 199 -32.05 -1.03 -1.50
C GLU A 199 -33.48 -0.69 -1.95
N ASP A 200 -34.22 0.10 -1.18
CA ASP A 200 -35.61 0.47 -1.48
C ASP A 200 -35.75 1.35 -2.72
N GLN A 201 -34.69 2.06 -3.11
CA GLN A 201 -34.68 2.91 -4.31
C GLN A 201 -34.01 2.22 -5.51
N ILE A 202 -33.06 1.31 -5.27
CA ILE A 202 -32.34 0.57 -6.33
C ILE A 202 -33.05 -0.73 -6.71
N GLY A 203 -33.80 -1.33 -5.79
CA GLY A 203 -34.46 -2.63 -5.96
C GLY A 203 -33.57 -3.84 -5.67
N HIS A 204 -32.36 -3.64 -5.18
CA HIS A 204 -31.41 -4.68 -4.78
C HIS A 204 -30.40 -4.14 -3.75
N ASP A 205 -30.02 -4.96 -2.76
CA ASP A 205 -28.99 -4.59 -1.78
C ASP A 205 -27.59 -4.95 -2.31
N TYR A 206 -26.85 -3.95 -2.80
CA TYR A 206 -25.45 -4.08 -3.24
C TYR A 206 -24.45 -3.69 -2.14
N SER A 207 -24.88 -3.48 -0.89
CA SER A 207 -24.03 -2.87 0.14
C SER A 207 -22.78 -3.69 0.45
N ASP A 208 -22.88 -5.03 0.43
CA ASP A 208 -21.75 -5.95 0.65
C ASP A 208 -20.73 -5.92 -0.49
N GLU A 209 -21.21 -5.94 -1.73
CA GLU A 209 -20.36 -5.91 -2.92
C GLU A 209 -19.64 -4.56 -3.03
N ILE A 210 -20.36 -3.46 -2.83
CA ILE A 210 -19.79 -2.11 -2.84
C ILE A 210 -18.79 -1.95 -1.70
N ALA A 211 -19.11 -2.42 -0.49
CA ALA A 211 -18.19 -2.42 0.64
C ALA A 211 -16.90 -3.19 0.31
N SER A 212 -17.01 -4.39 -0.28
CA SER A 212 -15.84 -5.16 -0.70
C SER A 212 -15.04 -4.45 -1.78
N ILE A 213 -15.69 -3.73 -2.72
CA ILE A 213 -14.98 -2.96 -3.76
C ILE A 213 -14.20 -1.83 -3.12
N LEU A 214 -14.85 -1.03 -2.27
CA LEU A 214 -14.26 0.10 -1.57
C LEU A 214 -13.07 -0.31 -0.69
N ALA A 215 -13.22 -1.39 0.08
CA ALA A 215 -12.16 -1.91 0.95
C ALA A 215 -10.95 -2.44 0.17
N LYS A 216 -11.16 -3.06 -1.00
CA LYS A 216 -10.09 -3.64 -1.81
C LYS A 216 -9.32 -2.61 -2.61
N TYR A 217 -9.97 -1.65 -3.27
CA TYR A 217 -9.23 -0.69 -4.09
C TYR A 217 -8.34 0.22 -3.23
N THR A 218 -8.79 0.62 -2.03
CA THR A 218 -7.95 1.41 -1.11
C THR A 218 -6.78 0.61 -0.57
N LYS A 219 -6.97 -0.69 -0.28
CA LYS A 219 -5.88 -1.62 0.04
C LYS A 219 -4.89 -1.74 -1.11
N PHE A 220 -5.37 -1.89 -2.34
CA PHE A 220 -4.47 -2.03 -3.47
C PHE A 220 -3.68 -0.74 -3.71
N ASN A 221 -4.32 0.43 -3.55
CA ASN A 221 -3.67 1.74 -3.62
C ASN A 221 -2.72 2.02 -2.45
N SER A 222 -2.88 1.35 -1.29
CA SER A 222 -1.95 1.47 -0.16
C SER A 222 -0.67 0.65 -0.34
N ARG A 223 -0.66 -0.33 -1.26
CA ARG A 223 0.56 -1.08 -1.64
C ARG A 223 1.64 -0.15 -2.19
N ARG A 224 1.23 0.77 -3.08
CA ARG A 224 2.06 1.83 -3.68
C ARG A 224 1.10 2.89 -4.24
N LYS A 225 1.34 4.17 -3.92
CA LYS A 225 0.54 5.29 -4.45
C LYS A 225 0.64 5.32 -5.99
N PRO A 226 -0.44 5.68 -6.72
CA PRO A 226 -0.45 5.75 -8.19
C PRO A 226 0.74 6.50 -8.79
N GLU A 227 1.09 7.65 -8.23
CA GLU A 227 2.17 8.52 -8.69
C GLU A 227 3.56 7.89 -8.48
N MET A 228 3.67 6.92 -7.56
CA MET A 228 4.91 6.18 -7.24
C MET A 228 5.02 4.83 -7.96
N LEU A 229 4.09 4.52 -8.87
CA LEU A 229 4.18 3.33 -9.70
C LEU A 229 5.26 3.51 -10.77
N GLU A 230 5.99 2.43 -10.98
CA GLU A 230 7.05 2.33 -11.98
C GLU A 230 6.97 0.95 -12.66
N PRO A 231 7.55 0.79 -13.86
CA PRO A 231 7.54 -0.50 -14.57
C PRO A 231 8.15 -1.67 -13.79
N THR A 232 8.94 -1.38 -12.75
CA THR A 232 9.65 -2.33 -11.88
C THR A 232 9.01 -2.50 -10.50
N THR A 233 7.86 -1.87 -10.21
CA THR A 233 7.23 -1.93 -8.88
C THR A 233 6.86 -3.35 -8.44
N TYR A 234 6.36 -4.16 -9.37
CA TYR A 234 5.95 -5.54 -9.12
C TYR A 234 6.82 -6.51 -9.91
N SER A 235 7.20 -7.63 -9.30
CA SER A 235 8.01 -8.66 -9.95
C SER A 235 7.27 -9.27 -11.14
N LEU A 236 7.95 -9.29 -12.29
CA LEU A 236 7.44 -9.91 -13.52
C LEU A 236 7.71 -11.43 -13.58
N VAL A 237 8.61 -11.92 -12.73
CA VAL A 237 9.14 -13.28 -12.80
C VAL A 237 8.92 -14.09 -11.52
N SER A 238 8.67 -13.44 -10.38
CA SER A 238 8.48 -14.10 -9.09
C SER A 238 7.00 -14.14 -8.72
N TYR A 239 6.51 -15.31 -8.31
CA TYR A 239 5.20 -15.50 -7.67
C TYR A 239 3.99 -14.99 -8.48
N ASN A 240 4.17 -14.78 -9.78
CA ASN A 240 3.19 -14.12 -10.64
C ASN A 240 2.71 -12.76 -10.10
N GLU A 241 3.54 -12.04 -9.35
CA GLU A 241 3.13 -10.84 -8.60
C GLU A 241 2.47 -9.80 -9.51
N ALA A 242 3.15 -9.38 -10.58
CA ALA A 242 2.63 -8.36 -11.49
C ALA A 242 1.34 -8.80 -12.20
N ASP A 243 1.26 -10.07 -12.62
CA ASP A 243 0.07 -10.62 -13.28
C ASP A 243 -1.12 -10.73 -12.33
N ASN A 244 -0.88 -11.13 -11.08
CA ASN A 244 -1.89 -11.17 -10.03
C ASN A 244 -2.41 -9.77 -9.72
N VAL A 245 -1.54 -8.75 -9.63
CA VAL A 245 -1.98 -7.36 -9.39
C VAL A 245 -2.90 -6.87 -10.49
N VAL A 246 -2.52 -7.05 -11.77
CA VAL A 246 -3.36 -6.66 -12.90
C VAL A 246 -4.69 -7.42 -12.88
N LYS A 247 -4.65 -8.72 -12.64
CA LYS A 247 -5.85 -9.55 -12.56
C LYS A 247 -6.77 -9.11 -11.42
N GLU A 248 -6.24 -8.90 -10.21
CA GLU A 248 -7.01 -8.49 -9.04
C GLU A 248 -7.74 -7.16 -9.28
N TYR A 249 -7.06 -6.18 -9.87
CA TYR A 249 -7.68 -4.91 -10.23
C TYR A 249 -8.74 -5.05 -11.32
N ASN A 250 -8.46 -5.81 -12.38
CA ASN A 250 -9.40 -5.99 -13.50
C ASN A 250 -10.64 -6.79 -13.06
N ASP A 251 -10.48 -7.84 -12.25
CA ASP A 251 -11.60 -8.55 -11.63
C ASP A 251 -12.46 -7.61 -10.77
N LEU A 252 -11.84 -6.65 -10.06
CA LEU A 252 -12.53 -5.66 -9.25
C LEU A 252 -13.29 -4.65 -10.12
N ALA A 253 -12.66 -4.18 -11.20
CA ALA A 253 -13.26 -3.28 -12.18
C ALA A 253 -14.48 -3.93 -12.87
N GLU A 254 -14.38 -5.20 -13.25
CA GLU A 254 -15.49 -5.95 -13.84
C GLU A 254 -16.66 -6.10 -12.86
N LYS A 255 -16.38 -6.35 -11.58
CA LYS A 255 -17.43 -6.41 -10.53
C LYS A 255 -18.12 -5.07 -10.37
N ALA A 256 -17.36 -3.98 -10.28
CA ALA A 256 -17.91 -2.63 -10.20
C ALA A 256 -18.73 -2.29 -11.45
N GLN A 257 -18.25 -2.63 -12.65
CA GLN A 257 -18.94 -2.38 -13.91
C GLN A 257 -20.28 -3.11 -13.99
N LYS A 258 -20.35 -4.38 -13.55
CA LYS A 258 -21.61 -5.15 -13.52
C LYS A 258 -22.67 -4.49 -12.63
N ILE A 259 -22.27 -3.95 -11.48
CA ILE A 259 -23.20 -3.21 -10.62
C ILE A 259 -23.64 -1.94 -11.34
N TYR A 260 -22.69 -1.12 -11.82
CA TYR A 260 -22.99 0.10 -12.57
C TYR A 260 -23.99 -0.11 -13.71
N ASP A 261 -23.81 -1.18 -14.49
CA ASP A 261 -24.69 -1.50 -15.63
C ASP A 261 -26.12 -1.85 -15.18
N SER A 262 -26.25 -2.44 -13.99
CA SER A 262 -27.52 -2.89 -13.39
C SER A 262 -28.27 -1.78 -12.64
N LEU A 263 -27.60 -0.67 -12.31
CA LEU A 263 -28.20 0.41 -11.54
C LEU A 263 -29.21 1.23 -12.36
N PRO A 264 -30.26 1.78 -11.70
CA PRO A 264 -31.11 2.81 -12.29
C PRO A 264 -30.29 4.03 -12.73
N GLN A 265 -30.75 4.71 -13.78
CA GLN A 265 -30.00 5.79 -14.44
C GLN A 265 -29.64 6.94 -13.48
N GLU A 266 -30.50 7.24 -12.51
CA GLU A 266 -30.34 8.25 -11.47
C GLU A 266 -29.18 7.96 -10.51
N TYR A 267 -28.76 6.69 -10.35
CA TYR A 267 -27.63 6.30 -9.49
C TYR A 267 -26.32 6.13 -10.24
N LYS A 268 -26.35 6.02 -11.58
CA LYS A 268 -25.16 5.74 -12.38
C LYS A 268 -24.06 6.77 -12.16
N ASP A 269 -24.38 8.06 -12.15
CA ASP A 269 -23.38 9.11 -11.92
C ASP A 269 -22.76 9.06 -10.52
N ALA A 270 -23.57 8.77 -9.48
CA ALA A 270 -23.10 8.62 -8.11
C ALA A 270 -22.19 7.39 -7.98
N PHE A 271 -22.61 6.26 -8.55
CA PHE A 271 -21.82 5.04 -8.56
C PHE A 271 -20.53 5.21 -9.35
N TYR A 272 -20.58 5.88 -10.50
CA TYR A 272 -19.40 6.13 -11.30
C TYR A 272 -18.36 6.91 -10.50
N GLN A 273 -18.74 8.04 -9.92
CA GLN A 273 -17.77 8.90 -9.24
C GLN A 273 -17.27 8.32 -7.90
N LEU A 274 -18.11 7.59 -7.16
CA LEU A 274 -17.80 7.10 -5.81
C LEU A 274 -17.18 5.71 -5.79
N VAL A 275 -17.45 4.87 -6.80
CA VAL A 275 -17.07 3.45 -6.80
C VAL A 275 -16.33 3.08 -8.08
N LEU A 276 -16.96 3.23 -9.25
CA LEU A 276 -16.40 2.66 -10.50
C LEU A 276 -15.14 3.39 -10.97
N HIS A 277 -15.16 4.72 -11.01
CA HIS A 277 -14.05 5.55 -11.51
C HIS A 277 -12.71 5.24 -10.82
N PRO A 278 -12.59 5.32 -9.47
CA PRO A 278 -11.31 5.05 -8.84
C PRO A 278 -10.80 3.63 -9.12
N VAL A 279 -11.70 2.65 -9.26
CA VAL A 279 -11.33 1.26 -9.55
C VAL A 279 -10.81 1.11 -10.98
N ILE A 280 -11.55 1.59 -12.00
CA ILE A 280 -11.14 1.45 -13.40
C ILE A 280 -9.88 2.27 -13.72
N ALA A 281 -9.71 3.42 -13.08
CA ALA A 281 -8.57 4.29 -13.27
C ALA A 281 -7.29 3.65 -12.69
N CYS A 282 -7.35 3.17 -11.45
CA CYS A 282 -6.21 2.46 -10.83
C CYS A 282 -5.92 1.12 -11.53
N ALA A 283 -6.94 0.40 -12.00
CA ALA A 283 -6.75 -0.82 -12.79
C ALA A 283 -5.99 -0.54 -14.09
N ASN A 284 -6.42 0.47 -14.84
CA ASN A 284 -5.77 0.89 -16.07
C ASN A 284 -4.31 1.32 -15.84
N LEU A 285 -4.03 2.09 -14.78
CA LEU A 285 -2.69 2.57 -14.48
C LEU A 285 -1.73 1.44 -14.08
N ASN A 286 -2.17 0.51 -13.22
CA ASN A 286 -1.35 -0.65 -12.85
C ASN A 286 -1.09 -1.54 -14.08
N GLU A 287 -2.10 -1.77 -14.93
CA GLU A 287 -1.93 -2.52 -16.16
C GLU A 287 -0.98 -1.82 -17.14
N LEU A 288 -1.01 -0.48 -17.22
CA LEU A 288 -0.06 0.30 -18.03
C LEU A 288 1.38 0.04 -17.58
N TYR A 289 1.68 0.22 -16.29
CA TYR A 289 3.05 0.06 -15.79
C TYR A 289 3.54 -1.39 -15.87
N VAL A 290 2.69 -2.38 -15.58
CA VAL A 290 3.05 -3.80 -15.78
C VAL A 290 3.27 -4.12 -17.27
N THR A 291 2.45 -3.57 -18.17
CA THR A 291 2.63 -3.73 -19.62
C THR A 291 3.95 -3.14 -20.09
N VAL A 292 4.34 -1.98 -19.57
CA VAL A 292 5.64 -1.33 -19.86
C VAL A 292 6.79 -2.15 -19.28
N GLY A 293 6.68 -2.65 -18.05
CA GLY A 293 7.68 -3.52 -17.44
C GLY A 293 7.92 -4.79 -18.26
N LYS A 294 6.83 -5.45 -18.67
CA LYS A 294 6.90 -6.60 -19.58
C LYS A 294 7.52 -6.22 -20.92
N ASN A 295 7.13 -5.08 -21.51
CA ASN A 295 7.72 -4.60 -22.76
C ASN A 295 9.24 -4.45 -22.64
N TRP A 296 9.76 -3.88 -21.55
CA TRP A 296 11.20 -3.72 -21.33
C TRP A 296 11.92 -5.06 -21.20
N LEU A 297 11.40 -5.96 -20.35
CA LEU A 297 11.96 -7.30 -20.16
C LEU A 297 11.93 -8.09 -21.48
N TYR A 298 10.81 -8.05 -22.19
CA TYR A 298 10.61 -8.84 -23.39
C TYR A 298 11.45 -8.30 -24.55
N ALA A 299 11.65 -6.98 -24.63
CA ALA A 299 12.60 -6.39 -25.57
C ALA A 299 14.04 -6.81 -25.27
N LYS A 300 14.46 -6.85 -23.99
CA LYS A 300 15.77 -7.38 -23.56
C LYS A 300 15.96 -8.86 -23.95
N GLN A 301 14.89 -9.64 -23.93
CA GLN A 301 14.87 -11.05 -24.37
C GLN A 301 14.76 -11.20 -25.91
N GLY A 302 14.49 -10.12 -26.63
CA GLY A 302 14.24 -10.13 -28.08
C GLY A 302 12.93 -10.79 -28.48
N ARG A 303 11.92 -10.80 -27.59
CA ARG A 303 10.59 -11.38 -27.83
C ARG A 303 9.78 -10.53 -28.80
N ALA A 304 9.21 -11.16 -29.83
CA ALA A 304 8.31 -10.53 -30.80
C ALA A 304 7.09 -9.87 -30.15
N SER A 305 6.61 -10.41 -29.02
CA SER A 305 5.52 -9.83 -28.22
C SER A 305 5.85 -8.45 -27.65
N ALA A 306 7.13 -8.06 -27.54
CA ALA A 306 7.52 -6.73 -27.07
C ALA A 306 6.86 -5.61 -27.89
N ASN A 307 6.78 -5.76 -29.22
CA ASN A 307 6.16 -4.76 -30.09
C ASN A 307 4.64 -4.65 -29.87
N ALA A 308 3.96 -5.76 -29.59
CA ALA A 308 2.53 -5.75 -29.26
C ALA A 308 2.28 -5.07 -27.91
N LEU A 309 3.13 -5.34 -26.91
CA LEU A 309 3.07 -4.68 -25.61
C LEU A 309 3.34 -3.17 -25.71
N ALA A 310 4.22 -2.74 -26.63
CA ALA A 310 4.46 -1.31 -26.88
C ALA A 310 3.21 -0.60 -27.39
N GLU A 311 2.42 -1.23 -28.28
CA GLU A 311 1.15 -0.67 -28.74
C GLU A 311 0.08 -0.73 -27.64
N LYS A 312 -0.02 -1.84 -26.90
CA LYS A 312 -0.93 -1.96 -25.75
C LYS A 312 -0.69 -0.86 -24.70
N ALA A 313 0.56 -0.53 -24.41
CA ALA A 313 0.90 0.57 -23.49
C ALA A 313 0.37 1.92 -24.00
N LYS A 314 0.41 2.19 -25.31
CA LYS A 314 -0.19 3.42 -25.88
C LYS A 314 -1.70 3.43 -25.73
N GLU A 315 -2.33 2.28 -25.93
CA GLU A 315 -3.79 2.13 -25.77
C GLU A 315 -4.21 2.38 -24.32
N LEU A 316 -3.49 1.82 -23.34
CA LEU A 316 -3.75 2.02 -21.92
C LEU A 316 -3.51 3.48 -21.50
N PHE A 317 -2.45 4.12 -22.00
CA PHE A 317 -2.21 5.55 -21.77
C PHE A 317 -3.30 6.42 -22.41
N ARG A 318 -3.81 6.07 -23.60
CA ARG A 318 -4.96 6.76 -24.18
C ARG A 318 -6.23 6.51 -23.38
N LYS A 319 -6.47 5.28 -22.92
CA LYS A 319 -7.63 4.90 -22.12
C LYS A 319 -7.70 5.70 -20.81
N ASP A 320 -6.55 5.95 -20.17
CA ASP A 320 -6.44 6.84 -19.02
C ASP A 320 -7.08 8.21 -19.28
N SER A 321 -6.67 8.87 -20.38
CA SER A 321 -7.21 10.18 -20.77
C SER A 321 -8.72 10.16 -21.03
N LEU A 322 -9.26 9.04 -21.54
CA LEU A 322 -10.69 8.88 -21.80
C LEU A 322 -11.49 8.66 -20.51
N ILE A 323 -10.91 7.97 -19.52
CA ILE A 323 -11.51 7.78 -18.19
C ILE A 323 -11.66 9.15 -17.50
N SER A 324 -10.61 9.97 -17.52
CA SER A 324 -10.66 11.34 -16.98
C SER A 324 -11.62 12.24 -17.76
N TYR A 325 -11.63 12.15 -19.09
CA TYR A 325 -12.57 12.90 -19.94
C TYR A 325 -14.02 12.56 -19.60
N TYR A 326 -14.36 11.29 -19.41
CA TYR A 326 -15.72 10.89 -19.03
C TYR A 326 -16.13 11.50 -17.67
N TYR A 327 -15.25 11.44 -16.67
CA TYR A 327 -15.50 12.03 -15.35
C TYR A 327 -15.74 13.55 -15.44
N ASN A 328 -14.90 14.24 -16.21
CA ASN A 328 -14.91 15.70 -16.25
C ASN A 328 -16.02 16.25 -17.15
N LYS A 329 -16.34 15.59 -18.26
CA LYS A 329 -17.15 16.17 -19.34
C LYS A 329 -18.46 15.45 -19.61
N ILE A 330 -18.57 14.16 -19.27
CA ILE A 330 -19.70 13.32 -19.68
C ILE A 330 -20.63 13.03 -18.50
N MET A 331 -20.13 12.43 -17.43
CA MET A 331 -20.97 12.11 -16.27
C MET A 331 -21.54 13.39 -15.66
N SER A 332 -22.78 13.32 -15.17
CA SER A 332 -23.47 14.48 -14.58
C SER A 332 -23.45 15.73 -15.45
N ASN A 333 -23.50 15.57 -16.78
CA ASN A 333 -23.45 16.67 -17.75
C ASN A 333 -22.25 17.62 -17.52
N GLY A 334 -21.10 17.07 -17.10
CA GLY A 334 -19.88 17.84 -16.87
C GLY A 334 -19.86 18.65 -15.57
N LYS A 335 -20.74 18.35 -14.60
CA LYS A 335 -20.77 19.02 -13.28
C LYS A 335 -19.40 19.06 -12.60
N TRP A 336 -18.61 17.99 -12.74
CA TRP A 336 -17.32 17.80 -12.07
C TRP A 336 -16.13 18.06 -12.99
N ASN A 337 -16.32 18.90 -14.00
CA ASN A 337 -15.24 19.30 -14.88
C ASN A 337 -14.02 19.79 -14.09
N HIS A 338 -12.84 19.38 -14.52
CA HIS A 338 -11.51 19.62 -13.92
C HIS A 338 -11.13 18.76 -12.72
N MET A 339 -12.04 17.99 -12.12
CA MET A 339 -11.70 17.17 -10.94
C MET A 339 -10.67 16.06 -11.23
N MET A 340 -10.60 15.55 -12.47
CA MET A 340 -9.64 14.53 -12.88
C MET A 340 -8.54 15.07 -13.82
N ASP A 341 -8.22 16.37 -13.72
CA ASP A 341 -7.13 16.98 -14.51
C ASP A 341 -5.73 16.80 -13.86
N GLN A 342 -5.66 16.29 -12.63
CA GLN A 342 -4.40 16.08 -11.91
C GLN A 342 -3.46 15.13 -12.66
N THR A 343 -2.25 15.60 -13.00
CA THR A 343 -1.18 14.78 -13.57
C THR A 343 -0.76 13.68 -12.59
N HIS A 344 -0.71 12.44 -13.06
CA HIS A 344 -0.40 11.26 -12.25
C HIS A 344 0.52 10.25 -12.96
N ILE A 345 0.91 10.49 -14.22
CA ILE A 345 1.81 9.63 -15.01
C ILE A 345 3.07 10.41 -15.41
N GLY A 346 4.25 9.82 -15.16
CA GLY A 346 5.54 10.36 -15.64
C GLY A 346 6.34 11.15 -14.61
N TYR A 347 6.12 10.91 -13.32
CA TYR A 347 6.94 11.51 -12.26
C TYR A 347 8.39 11.03 -12.35
N THR A 348 9.32 11.98 -12.24
CA THR A 348 10.78 11.73 -12.18
C THR A 348 11.44 12.39 -10.97
N SER A 349 10.65 13.10 -10.15
CA SER A 349 11.06 13.76 -8.91
C SER A 349 9.88 13.77 -7.96
N TRP A 350 10.00 14.48 -6.83
CA TRP A 350 8.89 14.63 -5.89
C TRP A 350 7.68 15.34 -6.51
N GLN A 351 7.91 16.25 -7.48
CA GLN A 351 6.89 17.06 -8.14
C GLN A 351 6.42 16.45 -9.47
N GLN A 352 5.16 16.70 -9.80
CA GLN A 352 4.52 16.26 -11.04
C GLN A 352 5.11 16.93 -12.28
N PRO A 353 5.14 16.26 -13.43
CA PRO A 353 5.38 16.93 -14.70
C PRO A 353 4.20 17.84 -15.09
N PRO A 354 4.37 18.79 -16.03
CA PRO A 354 3.29 19.68 -16.47
C PRO A 354 2.07 18.98 -17.09
N MET A 355 2.23 17.74 -17.55
CA MET A 355 1.18 16.90 -18.13
C MET A 355 1.51 15.42 -17.95
N ASN A 356 0.52 14.54 -18.07
CA ASN A 356 0.76 13.09 -18.12
C ASN A 356 1.74 12.76 -19.26
N VAL A 357 2.82 12.04 -18.95
CA VAL A 357 3.83 11.61 -19.90
C VAL A 357 3.73 10.10 -20.09
N MET A 358 3.55 9.66 -21.33
CA MET A 358 3.53 8.23 -21.64
C MET A 358 4.89 7.60 -21.26
N PRO A 359 4.90 6.50 -20.48
CA PRO A 359 6.14 5.80 -20.18
C PRO A 359 6.85 5.32 -21.46
N GLU A 360 8.18 5.35 -21.45
CA GLU A 360 8.97 4.91 -22.60
C GLU A 360 8.72 3.43 -22.90
N VAL A 361 8.50 3.09 -24.17
CA VAL A 361 8.38 1.70 -24.65
C VAL A 361 9.48 1.37 -25.63
N LYS A 362 9.89 0.10 -25.66
CA LYS A 362 10.90 -0.44 -26.58
C LYS A 362 10.22 -1.13 -27.75
N LYS A 363 10.73 -0.89 -28.95
CA LYS A 363 10.42 -1.67 -30.15
C LYS A 363 11.68 -2.38 -30.61
N ILE A 364 11.51 -3.57 -31.17
CA ILE A 364 12.59 -4.39 -31.71
C ILE A 364 12.34 -4.71 -33.17
N ASP A 365 13.42 -4.78 -33.95
CA ASP A 365 13.39 -5.27 -35.32
C ASP A 365 13.46 -6.79 -35.32
N LEU A 366 12.47 -7.43 -35.93
CA LEU A 366 12.40 -8.88 -36.03
C LEU A 366 13.07 -9.37 -37.30
N GLN A 367 13.91 -10.39 -37.16
CA GLN A 367 14.45 -11.08 -38.33
C GLN A 367 13.34 -11.86 -39.04
N GLU A 368 13.41 -11.99 -40.36
CA GLU A 368 12.39 -12.71 -41.13
C GLU A 368 12.26 -14.20 -40.73
N LYS A 369 13.36 -14.81 -40.27
CA LYS A 369 13.40 -16.22 -39.90
C LYS A 369 12.81 -16.41 -38.50
N ALA A 370 12.06 -17.49 -38.31
CA ALA A 370 11.60 -17.89 -36.98
C ALA A 370 12.80 -18.19 -36.07
N SER A 371 12.70 -17.83 -34.79
CA SER A 371 13.73 -18.11 -33.79
C SER A 371 13.08 -18.33 -32.44
N MET A 372 13.13 -19.57 -31.95
CA MET A 372 12.56 -19.96 -30.68
C MET A 372 13.45 -19.48 -29.51
N GLY A 373 12.82 -18.93 -28.47
CA GLY A 373 13.40 -18.72 -27.16
C GLY A 373 12.51 -19.31 -26.07
N VAL A 374 13.10 -19.60 -24.90
CA VAL A 374 12.38 -20.13 -23.74
C VAL A 374 12.72 -19.30 -22.51
N ALA A 375 11.71 -18.90 -21.73
CA ALA A 375 11.85 -18.28 -20.42
C ALA A 375 11.09 -19.10 -19.37
N ILE A 376 11.52 -19.01 -18.11
CA ILE A 376 10.94 -19.80 -17.01
C ILE A 376 10.58 -18.90 -15.84
N GLU A 377 9.58 -19.32 -15.06
CA GLU A 377 9.23 -18.65 -13.81
C GLU A 377 10.45 -18.58 -12.87
N GLY A 378 10.60 -17.43 -12.20
CA GLY A 378 11.71 -17.15 -11.30
C GLY A 378 12.96 -16.58 -11.96
N SER A 379 12.99 -16.38 -13.29
CA SER A 379 14.17 -15.85 -13.99
C SER A 379 13.85 -14.79 -15.04
N GLU A 380 14.68 -13.74 -15.09
CA GLU A 380 14.70 -12.80 -16.23
C GLU A 380 15.50 -13.35 -17.42
N ASN A 381 16.30 -14.40 -17.20
CA ASN A 381 17.10 -15.01 -18.24
C ASN A 381 16.23 -15.79 -19.24
N TRP A 382 16.80 -16.06 -20.40
CA TRP A 382 16.16 -16.86 -21.43
C TRP A 382 17.19 -17.77 -22.12
N TRP A 383 16.70 -18.83 -22.73
CA TRP A 383 17.50 -19.88 -23.35
C TRP A 383 17.19 -20.02 -24.84
N PRO A 384 18.20 -20.35 -25.67
CA PRO A 384 19.54 -20.85 -25.31
C PRO A 384 20.63 -19.79 -25.04
N GLU A 385 20.31 -18.51 -24.91
CA GLU A 385 21.32 -17.44 -24.70
C GLU A 385 22.05 -17.54 -23.36
N SER A 386 21.31 -17.79 -22.27
CA SER A 386 21.91 -17.92 -20.95
C SER A 386 22.74 -19.21 -20.83
N LYS A 387 23.90 -19.10 -20.16
CA LYS A 387 24.75 -20.24 -19.78
C LYS A 387 24.36 -20.86 -18.45
N GLU A 388 23.47 -20.22 -17.70
CA GLU A 388 22.96 -20.75 -16.45
C GLU A 388 22.05 -21.94 -16.71
N LYS A 389 22.04 -22.91 -15.79
CA LYS A 389 21.15 -24.07 -15.87
C LYS A 389 19.70 -23.60 -15.68
N PRO A 390 18.78 -23.82 -16.63
CA PRO A 390 17.37 -23.45 -16.46
C PRO A 390 16.69 -24.43 -15.51
N VAL A 391 16.39 -23.97 -14.30
CA VAL A 391 15.73 -24.77 -13.26
C VAL A 391 14.49 -24.02 -12.77
N LEU A 392 13.33 -24.66 -12.86
CA LEU A 392 12.10 -24.13 -12.27
C LEU A 392 12.22 -24.13 -10.73
N PRO A 393 11.45 -23.28 -10.03
CA PRO A 393 11.35 -23.38 -8.58
C PRO A 393 10.92 -24.80 -8.15
N GLU A 394 11.29 -25.19 -6.93
CA GLU A 394 11.06 -26.54 -6.43
C GLU A 394 9.56 -26.78 -6.17
N PHE A 395 9.05 -27.91 -6.65
CA PHE A 395 7.70 -28.40 -6.37
C PHE A 395 7.70 -29.25 -5.10
N ASP A 396 6.66 -29.11 -4.28
CA ASP A 396 6.46 -29.91 -3.07
C ASP A 396 4.99 -30.37 -2.88
N PRO A 397 4.75 -31.51 -2.22
CA PRO A 397 3.40 -32.08 -2.08
C PRO A 397 2.50 -31.26 -1.15
N TYR A 398 3.06 -30.29 -0.42
CA TYR A 398 2.34 -29.53 0.58
C TYR A 398 1.66 -28.30 -0.02
N ASN A 399 2.37 -27.60 -0.90
CA ASN A 399 1.89 -26.42 -1.60
C ASN A 399 1.29 -26.75 -2.97
N LYS A 400 1.62 -27.93 -3.54
CA LYS A 400 1.11 -28.44 -4.82
C LYS A 400 1.21 -27.38 -5.94
N GLN A 401 2.38 -26.78 -6.05
CA GLN A 401 2.63 -25.66 -6.93
C GLN A 401 2.42 -26.02 -8.40
N THR A 402 2.16 -24.97 -9.17
CA THR A 402 2.14 -24.98 -10.61
C THR A 402 3.00 -23.83 -11.09
N TYR A 403 3.91 -24.09 -12.03
CA TYR A 403 4.82 -23.07 -12.58
C TYR A 403 4.63 -22.92 -14.08
N TRP A 404 5.13 -21.83 -14.65
CA TRP A 404 5.06 -21.60 -16.09
C TRP A 404 6.41 -21.64 -16.80
N ILE A 405 6.34 -21.99 -18.09
CA ILE A 405 7.39 -21.84 -19.08
C ILE A 405 6.80 -21.02 -20.23
N ASP A 406 7.47 -19.96 -20.67
CA ASP A 406 7.09 -19.22 -21.88
C ASP A 406 7.97 -19.71 -23.04
N VAL A 407 7.35 -20.24 -24.10
CA VAL A 407 8.00 -20.47 -25.40
C VAL A 407 7.65 -19.29 -26.29
N PHE A 408 8.66 -18.57 -26.77
CA PHE A 408 8.45 -17.31 -27.47
C PHE A 408 9.21 -17.20 -28.78
N ASN A 409 8.72 -16.36 -29.67
CA ASN A 409 9.33 -16.06 -30.95
C ASN A 409 10.21 -14.82 -30.86
N ARG A 410 11.36 -14.87 -31.51
CA ARG A 410 12.29 -13.74 -31.70
C ARG A 410 12.38 -13.30 -33.17
N GLY A 411 11.69 -14.01 -34.05
CA GLY A 411 11.56 -13.73 -35.48
C GLY A 411 10.15 -13.31 -35.89
N ALA A 412 9.97 -13.02 -37.17
CA ALA A 412 8.69 -12.63 -37.75
C ALA A 412 7.84 -13.81 -38.22
N LYS A 413 8.46 -14.92 -38.65
CA LYS A 413 7.75 -16.15 -39.03
C LYS A 413 7.43 -16.99 -37.81
N GLU A 414 6.24 -17.55 -37.80
CA GLU A 414 5.80 -18.54 -36.80
C GLU A 414 6.64 -19.83 -36.87
N PHE A 415 6.68 -20.58 -35.77
CA PHE A 415 7.29 -21.92 -35.70
C PHE A 415 6.43 -22.86 -34.87
N GLU A 416 6.65 -24.17 -35.02
CA GLU A 416 6.05 -25.18 -34.17
C GLU A 416 7.04 -25.64 -33.10
N TYR A 417 6.56 -26.03 -31.92
CA TYR A 417 7.38 -26.69 -30.92
C TYR A 417 6.74 -27.98 -30.42
N SER A 418 7.57 -28.82 -29.82
CA SER A 418 7.17 -30.00 -29.08
C SER A 418 7.97 -30.10 -27.78
N VAL A 419 7.31 -30.59 -26.74
CA VAL A 419 7.87 -30.81 -25.41
C VAL A 419 7.95 -32.30 -25.16
N LYS A 420 9.10 -32.78 -24.67
CA LYS A 420 9.32 -34.16 -24.26
C LYS A 420 9.81 -34.22 -22.82
N TYR A 421 9.18 -35.09 -22.05
CA TYR A 421 9.56 -35.49 -20.70
C TYR A 421 9.19 -36.97 -20.54
N ASN A 422 9.85 -37.67 -19.62
CA ASN A 422 9.77 -39.14 -19.54
C ASN A 422 8.89 -39.66 -18.40
N GLU A 423 8.51 -38.79 -17.46
CA GLU A 423 7.84 -39.19 -16.23
C GLU A 423 6.32 -38.94 -16.33
N GLU A 424 5.52 -39.95 -15.99
CA GLU A 424 4.05 -39.86 -16.03
C GLU A 424 3.45 -38.91 -14.98
N TRP A 425 4.24 -38.54 -13.98
CA TRP A 425 3.83 -37.70 -12.86
C TRP A 425 4.22 -36.22 -13.03
N LEU A 426 4.95 -35.89 -14.10
CA LEU A 426 5.17 -34.52 -14.54
C LEU A 426 4.21 -34.21 -15.68
N VAL A 427 3.51 -33.08 -15.63
CA VAL A 427 2.55 -32.69 -16.67
C VAL A 427 2.91 -31.30 -17.19
N VAL A 428 3.18 -31.21 -18.49
CA VAL A 428 3.37 -29.94 -19.21
C VAL A 428 2.24 -29.74 -20.22
N ASN A 429 1.50 -28.64 -20.11
CA ASN A 429 0.38 -28.33 -20.99
C ASN A 429 0.38 -26.86 -21.46
N PRO A 430 0.24 -26.58 -22.77
CA PRO A 430 0.29 -27.54 -23.87
C PRO A 430 1.69 -28.16 -24.05
N SER A 431 1.76 -29.39 -24.57
CA SER A 431 3.03 -30.10 -24.84
C SER A 431 3.51 -30.00 -26.29
N ARG A 432 2.73 -29.36 -27.16
CA ARG A 432 3.08 -28.99 -28.52
C ARG A 432 2.20 -27.82 -28.93
N GLY A 433 2.70 -26.97 -29.82
CA GLY A 433 1.96 -25.80 -30.24
C GLY A 433 2.63 -25.09 -31.40
N LYS A 434 2.00 -23.99 -31.82
CA LYS A 434 2.44 -23.14 -32.91
C LYS A 434 2.53 -21.71 -32.40
N VAL A 435 3.73 -21.14 -32.44
CA VAL A 435 4.07 -19.88 -31.78
C VAL A 435 4.28 -18.80 -32.84
N GLN A 436 3.36 -17.83 -32.86
CA GLN A 436 3.53 -16.60 -33.62
C GLN A 436 4.30 -15.56 -32.80
N LEU A 437 3.83 -15.27 -31.57
CA LEU A 437 4.47 -14.33 -30.65
C LEU A 437 5.04 -15.06 -29.43
N GLU A 438 4.18 -15.74 -28.69
CA GLU A 438 4.52 -16.50 -27.50
C GLU A 438 3.38 -17.45 -27.12
N GLU A 439 3.71 -18.50 -26.39
CA GLU A 439 2.76 -19.40 -25.75
C GLU A 439 3.28 -19.74 -24.35
N ARG A 440 2.39 -19.65 -23.36
CA ARG A 440 2.69 -20.02 -21.97
C ARG A 440 2.25 -21.46 -21.73
N LEU A 441 3.18 -22.26 -21.23
CA LEU A 441 2.99 -23.64 -20.83
C LEU A 441 2.92 -23.72 -19.31
N THR A 442 2.01 -24.54 -18.82
CA THR A 442 1.82 -24.82 -17.41
C THR A 442 2.50 -26.15 -17.05
N VAL A 443 3.31 -26.15 -16.00
CA VAL A 443 4.00 -27.32 -15.45
C VAL A 443 3.40 -27.65 -14.09
N SER A 444 2.90 -28.87 -13.93
CA SER A 444 2.27 -29.37 -12.71
C SER A 444 2.70 -30.81 -12.42
N VAL A 445 2.43 -31.27 -11.20
CA VAL A 445 2.86 -32.58 -10.70
C VAL A 445 1.66 -33.39 -10.22
N ASN A 446 1.55 -34.64 -10.69
CA ASN A 446 0.60 -35.61 -10.16
C ASN A 446 1.22 -36.35 -8.97
N TRP A 447 0.97 -35.84 -7.76
CA TRP A 447 1.58 -36.30 -6.52
C TRP A 447 1.32 -37.75 -6.16
N ASP A 448 0.22 -38.36 -6.63
CA ASP A 448 -0.13 -39.75 -6.34
C ASP A 448 0.87 -40.76 -6.96
N LYS A 449 1.63 -40.31 -7.97
CA LYS A 449 2.58 -41.14 -8.73
C LYS A 449 4.04 -40.80 -8.46
N VAL A 450 4.33 -39.77 -7.67
CA VAL A 450 5.71 -39.29 -7.45
C VAL A 450 6.43 -40.22 -6.48
N PRO A 451 7.57 -40.84 -6.84
CA PRO A 451 8.37 -41.62 -5.90
C PRO A 451 8.91 -40.74 -4.77
N LYS A 452 9.16 -41.34 -3.60
CA LYS A 452 9.81 -40.61 -2.50
C LYS A 452 11.22 -40.16 -2.86
N GLY A 453 11.66 -39.05 -2.29
CA GLY A 453 12.96 -38.41 -2.55
C GLY A 453 12.85 -37.10 -3.33
N THR A 454 14.02 -36.58 -3.72
CA THR A 454 14.14 -35.41 -4.59
C THR A 454 14.56 -35.87 -5.98
N HIS A 455 13.81 -35.43 -6.98
CA HIS A 455 14.00 -35.81 -8.37
C HIS A 455 14.22 -34.56 -9.22
N GLU A 456 15.28 -34.56 -10.02
CA GLU A 456 15.54 -33.51 -11.00
C GLU A 456 15.20 -34.06 -12.40
N LEU A 457 14.12 -33.56 -13.00
CA LEU A 457 13.59 -34.08 -14.26
C LEU A 457 13.86 -33.15 -15.44
N PRO A 458 14.43 -33.65 -16.55
CA PRO A 458 14.61 -32.85 -17.76
C PRO A 458 13.29 -32.70 -18.54
N ILE A 459 12.96 -31.47 -18.89
CA ILE A 459 11.93 -31.06 -19.85
C ILE A 459 12.64 -30.55 -21.10
N ARG A 460 12.43 -31.22 -22.23
CA ARG A 460 13.09 -30.91 -23.51
C ARG A 460 12.13 -30.25 -24.47
N ILE A 461 12.41 -29.02 -24.85
CA ILE A 461 11.63 -28.25 -25.82
C ILE A 461 12.41 -28.19 -27.14
N LYS A 462 11.77 -28.62 -28.23
CA LYS A 462 12.34 -28.59 -29.58
C LYS A 462 11.46 -27.76 -30.50
N GLY A 463 12.03 -26.73 -31.10
CA GLY A 463 11.41 -25.93 -32.16
C GLY A 463 11.63 -26.52 -33.55
N SER A 464 10.74 -26.20 -34.48
CA SER A 464 10.87 -26.53 -35.91
C SER A 464 11.99 -25.73 -36.60
N ASP A 465 12.46 -24.65 -35.96
CA ASP A 465 13.64 -23.87 -36.34
C ASP A 465 14.97 -24.60 -36.05
N GLY A 466 14.94 -25.74 -35.37
CA GLY A 466 16.10 -26.53 -34.98
C GLY A 466 16.63 -26.24 -33.58
N THR A 467 16.11 -25.20 -32.91
CA THR A 467 16.50 -24.83 -31.54
C THR A 467 16.05 -25.91 -30.55
N LYS A 468 16.90 -26.20 -29.57
CA LYS A 468 16.63 -27.16 -28.49
C LYS A 468 16.99 -26.53 -27.16
N VAL A 469 16.07 -26.59 -26.20
CA VAL A 469 16.28 -26.17 -24.81
C VAL A 469 15.95 -27.35 -23.90
N GLU A 470 16.85 -27.67 -22.99
CA GLU A 470 16.62 -28.64 -21.91
C GLU A 470 16.62 -27.86 -20.59
N LEU A 471 15.49 -27.89 -19.89
CA LEU A 471 15.29 -27.28 -18.57
C LEU A 471 14.90 -28.33 -17.55
N TYR A 472 14.96 -27.98 -16.26
CA TYR A 472 14.79 -28.94 -15.17
C TYR A 472 13.65 -28.54 -14.24
N ALA A 473 12.81 -29.52 -13.90
CA ALA A 473 11.87 -29.43 -12.79
C ALA A 473 12.44 -30.19 -11.59
N VAL A 474 12.54 -29.53 -10.44
CA VAL A 474 12.98 -30.15 -9.18
C VAL A 474 11.75 -30.49 -8.36
N ILE A 475 11.54 -31.77 -8.08
CA ILE A 475 10.33 -32.26 -7.41
C ILE A 475 10.74 -33.00 -6.15
N ARG A 476 10.35 -32.44 -5.00
CA ARG A 476 10.71 -32.94 -3.67
C ARG A 476 9.49 -33.60 -3.03
N ASN A 477 9.48 -34.93 -2.95
CA ASN A 477 8.47 -35.71 -2.24
C ASN A 477 9.10 -36.41 -1.03
N PRO A 478 9.20 -35.75 0.14
CA PRO A 478 9.84 -36.33 1.30
C PRO A 478 9.05 -37.53 1.86
N GLU A 479 9.75 -38.44 2.53
CA GLU A 479 9.14 -39.59 3.20
C GLU A 479 8.31 -39.13 4.41
N PHE A 480 8.89 -38.23 5.22
CA PHE A 480 8.26 -37.59 6.36
C PHE A 480 8.64 -36.09 6.43
N PRO A 481 7.76 -35.23 6.95
CA PRO A 481 6.38 -35.53 7.35
C PRO A 481 5.48 -35.60 6.11
N THR A 482 4.40 -36.38 6.16
CA THR A 482 3.33 -36.28 5.17
C THR A 482 2.50 -35.02 5.41
N TYR A 483 1.65 -34.64 4.44
CA TYR A 483 0.80 -33.46 4.56
C TYR A 483 -0.03 -33.46 5.85
N ASP A 484 -0.66 -34.59 6.19
CA ASP A 484 -1.52 -34.74 7.38
C ASP A 484 -0.73 -34.73 8.71
N GLN A 485 0.60 -34.82 8.65
CA GLN A 485 1.48 -34.78 9.81
C GLN A 485 2.04 -33.38 10.08
N ILE A 486 1.80 -32.42 9.19
CA ILE A 486 2.23 -31.04 9.38
C ILE A 486 1.14 -30.27 10.14
N ASP A 487 1.57 -29.62 11.22
CA ASP A 487 0.76 -28.69 11.99
C ASP A 487 1.42 -27.30 11.89
N GLY A 488 0.83 -26.41 11.08
CA GLY A 488 1.33 -25.06 10.84
C GLY A 488 1.89 -24.81 9.43
N PHE A 489 2.70 -23.77 9.29
CA PHE A 489 3.29 -23.36 8.03
C PHE A 489 4.52 -24.18 7.66
N VAL A 490 4.62 -24.61 6.41
CA VAL A 490 5.69 -25.49 5.94
C VAL A 490 6.70 -24.74 5.06
N GLU A 491 7.99 -25.02 5.25
CA GLU A 491 9.06 -24.48 4.43
C GLU A 491 8.98 -24.97 2.98
N SER A 492 9.00 -24.02 2.06
CA SER A 492 9.04 -24.25 0.62
C SER A 492 9.96 -23.24 -0.04
N ASN A 493 10.77 -23.69 -1.00
CA ASN A 493 11.74 -22.85 -1.72
C ASN A 493 12.65 -22.00 -0.80
N GLY A 494 13.02 -22.54 0.37
CA GLY A 494 13.96 -21.92 1.31
C GLY A 494 13.37 -20.82 2.20
N TYR A 495 12.03 -20.67 2.25
CA TYR A 495 11.39 -19.72 3.14
C TYR A 495 10.01 -20.20 3.65
N ILE A 496 9.46 -19.46 4.60
CA ILE A 496 8.08 -19.53 5.05
C ILE A 496 7.51 -18.12 4.98
N SER A 497 6.31 -17.98 4.41
CA SER A 497 5.56 -16.74 4.40
C SER A 497 4.19 -16.96 5.03
N MET A 498 3.79 -16.09 5.95
CA MET A 498 2.55 -16.22 6.71
C MET A 498 1.95 -14.85 7.01
N GLU A 499 0.64 -14.73 6.81
CA GLU A 499 -0.12 -13.56 7.26
C GLU A 499 -0.15 -13.52 8.80
N ALA A 500 0.00 -12.33 9.38
CA ALA A 500 0.10 -12.16 10.83
C ALA A 500 -1.16 -12.60 11.59
N ILE A 501 -2.32 -12.67 10.92
CA ILE A 501 -3.57 -13.14 11.53
C ILE A 501 -3.64 -14.66 11.68
N ASN A 502 -2.77 -15.41 11.00
CA ASN A 502 -2.81 -16.87 10.99
C ASN A 502 -1.96 -17.47 12.14
N TYR A 503 -2.03 -16.85 13.32
CA TYR A 503 -1.41 -17.40 14.52
C TYR A 503 -2.17 -18.65 14.98
N ALA A 504 -1.46 -19.63 15.54
CA ALA A 504 -2.07 -20.82 16.13
C ALA A 504 -2.69 -20.53 17.50
N ARG A 505 -2.13 -19.58 18.24
CA ARG A 505 -2.62 -19.16 19.55
C ARG A 505 -2.27 -17.69 19.83
N ALA A 506 -3.22 -16.95 20.37
CA ALA A 506 -2.97 -15.65 21.01
C ALA A 506 -2.97 -15.85 22.53
N VAL A 507 -1.83 -15.60 23.17
CA VAL A 507 -1.70 -15.58 24.62
C VAL A 507 -1.91 -14.15 25.07
N ASN A 508 -3.00 -13.92 25.80
CA ASN A 508 -3.37 -12.61 26.33
C ASN A 508 -3.13 -12.55 27.84
N THR A 509 -3.17 -11.35 28.40
CA THR A 509 -3.14 -11.06 29.83
C THR A 509 -4.27 -10.10 30.18
N ASP A 510 -4.57 -9.92 31.46
CA ASP A 510 -5.56 -8.93 31.91
C ASP A 510 -5.22 -7.50 31.49
N SER A 511 -3.93 -7.20 31.29
CA SER A 511 -3.45 -5.85 30.95
C SER A 511 -3.18 -5.62 29.47
N ILE A 512 -2.96 -6.68 28.69
CA ILE A 512 -2.60 -6.61 27.27
C ILE A 512 -3.21 -7.80 26.54
N TYR A 513 -3.93 -7.54 25.45
CA TYR A 513 -4.49 -8.55 24.57
C TYR A 513 -4.26 -8.20 23.10
N TRP A 514 -4.17 -9.21 22.25
CA TRP A 514 -4.02 -9.03 20.81
C TRP A 514 -5.38 -8.97 20.11
N ILE A 515 -5.52 -8.04 19.17
CA ILE A 515 -6.67 -7.94 18.29
C ILE A 515 -6.23 -8.01 16.83
N THR A 516 -7.18 -8.34 15.96
CA THR A 516 -7.03 -8.23 14.50
C THR A 516 -7.66 -6.93 14.03
N ILE A 517 -7.00 -6.25 13.09
CA ILE A 517 -7.55 -5.15 12.31
C ILE A 517 -7.78 -5.69 10.90
N PRO A 518 -9.03 -6.07 10.56
CA PRO A 518 -9.35 -6.65 9.25
C PRO A 518 -8.95 -5.68 8.14
N ASN A 519 -8.49 -6.19 7.00
CA ASN A 519 -8.17 -5.41 5.80
C ASN A 519 -6.99 -4.41 5.93
N LEU A 520 -6.42 -4.17 7.12
CA LEU A 520 -5.27 -3.27 7.26
C LEU A 520 -4.01 -3.81 6.57
N GLY A 521 -3.30 -2.93 5.86
CA GLY A 521 -2.01 -3.23 5.24
C GLY A 521 -2.13 -3.66 3.78
N ARG A 522 -1.05 -4.24 3.26
CA ARG A 522 -0.86 -4.49 1.82
C ARG A 522 -1.53 -5.76 1.28
N THR A 523 -1.84 -6.71 2.17
CA THR A 523 -2.28 -8.07 1.83
C THR A 523 -3.59 -8.43 2.54
N ASN A 524 -3.57 -9.19 3.63
CA ASN A 524 -4.77 -9.67 4.29
C ASN A 524 -5.28 -8.68 5.34
N SER A 525 -4.60 -8.63 6.50
CA SER A 525 -5.01 -7.92 7.71
C SER A 525 -3.80 -7.72 8.62
N ALA A 526 -3.95 -6.93 9.68
CA ALA A 526 -2.89 -6.73 10.67
C ALA A 526 -3.31 -7.20 12.07
N VAL A 527 -2.34 -7.36 12.96
CA VAL A 527 -2.55 -7.62 14.39
C VAL A 527 -1.91 -6.51 15.21
N THR A 528 -2.54 -6.14 16.32
CA THR A 528 -1.99 -5.13 17.25
C THR A 528 -2.29 -5.50 18.69
N ALA A 529 -1.47 -5.01 19.62
CA ALA A 529 -1.67 -5.18 21.04
C ALA A 529 -2.50 -4.01 21.62
N MET A 530 -3.43 -4.35 22.50
CA MET A 530 -4.35 -3.42 23.16
C MET A 530 -4.27 -3.57 24.68
N PRO A 531 -4.52 -2.49 25.46
CA PRO A 531 -4.73 -1.12 25.00
C PRO A 531 -3.42 -0.46 24.55
N VAL A 532 -3.50 0.46 23.58
CA VAL A 532 -2.32 1.17 23.03
C VAL A 532 -1.61 2.06 24.06
N THR A 533 -2.25 2.32 25.20
CA THR A 533 -1.71 3.09 26.32
C THR A 533 -0.91 2.25 27.31
N CYS A 534 -0.86 0.92 27.12
CA CYS A 534 -0.07 0.08 28.00
C CYS A 534 1.43 0.35 27.81
N GLY A 535 2.10 0.75 28.90
CA GLY A 535 3.55 0.95 28.91
C GLY A 535 4.34 -0.35 28.72
N VAL A 536 5.64 -0.20 28.45
CA VAL A 536 6.59 -1.31 28.27
C VAL A 536 6.57 -2.24 29.49
N LYS A 537 6.44 -3.55 29.24
CA LYS A 537 6.51 -4.60 30.27
C LYS A 537 7.85 -5.34 30.19
N GLN A 538 8.33 -5.78 31.35
CA GLN A 538 9.44 -6.72 31.43
C GLN A 538 9.00 -8.09 30.92
N LEU A 539 9.81 -8.68 30.04
CA LEU A 539 9.51 -10.00 29.49
C LEU A 539 9.59 -11.07 30.57
N ASN A 540 8.62 -11.97 30.54
CA ASN A 540 8.54 -13.19 31.36
C ASN A 540 7.69 -14.23 30.62
N GLU A 541 7.62 -15.45 31.16
CA GLU A 541 6.89 -16.59 30.59
C GLU A 541 5.39 -16.34 30.32
N ASN A 542 4.77 -15.41 31.06
CA ASN A 542 3.36 -15.04 30.92
C ASN A 542 3.15 -13.78 30.04
N SER A 543 4.19 -13.32 29.34
CA SER A 543 4.06 -12.15 28.47
C SER A 543 3.07 -12.43 27.32
N PRO A 544 2.23 -11.45 26.97
CA PRO A 544 1.28 -11.57 25.88
C PRO A 544 2.02 -11.76 24.56
N ARG A 545 1.57 -12.69 23.72
CA ARG A 545 2.27 -13.06 22.48
C ARG A 545 1.35 -13.75 21.49
N LEU A 546 1.76 -13.73 20.23
CA LEU A 546 1.20 -14.57 19.18
C LEU A 546 2.15 -15.74 18.93
N GLU A 547 1.61 -16.94 18.88
CA GLU A 547 2.36 -18.16 18.63
C GLU A 547 1.98 -18.72 17.27
N TYR A 548 3.01 -19.01 16.46
CA TYR A 548 2.88 -19.57 15.14
C TYR A 548 3.55 -20.94 15.13
N LYS A 549 2.94 -21.90 14.43
CA LYS A 549 3.55 -23.20 14.22
C LYS A 549 4.20 -23.22 12.85
N VAL A 550 5.44 -23.67 12.79
CA VAL A 550 6.20 -23.79 11.55
C VAL A 550 6.90 -25.14 11.48
N TYR A 551 7.06 -25.65 10.26
CA TYR A 551 7.82 -26.85 9.96
C TYR A 551 8.98 -26.49 9.03
N LEU A 552 10.21 -26.60 9.54
CA LEU A 552 11.45 -26.33 8.81
C LEU A 552 12.13 -27.65 8.43
N PHE A 553 12.43 -27.83 7.14
CA PHE A 553 13.29 -28.91 6.64
C PHE A 553 14.76 -28.54 6.81
N SER A 554 15.08 -27.27 6.56
CA SER A 554 16.43 -26.74 6.60
C SER A 554 16.85 -26.47 8.04
N ARG A 555 18.03 -26.95 8.42
CA ARG A 555 18.66 -26.65 9.71
C ARG A 555 19.61 -25.47 9.56
N GLY A 556 19.63 -24.58 10.54
CA GLY A 556 20.63 -23.51 10.61
C GLY A 556 20.05 -22.20 11.09
N LYS A 557 20.75 -21.11 10.73
CA LYS A 557 20.30 -19.75 11.03
C LYS A 557 19.16 -19.37 10.10
N ILE A 558 18.08 -18.87 10.67
CA ILE A 558 16.93 -18.32 9.94
C ILE A 558 16.88 -16.81 10.13
N PHE A 559 16.44 -16.11 9.10
CA PHE A 559 16.18 -14.68 9.15
C PHE A 559 14.67 -14.46 9.18
N VAL A 560 14.16 -13.92 10.27
CA VAL A 560 12.74 -13.54 10.35
C VAL A 560 12.58 -12.09 9.95
N LYS A 561 11.75 -11.85 8.94
CA LYS A 561 11.36 -10.51 8.50
C LYS A 561 9.90 -10.28 8.86
N ALA A 562 9.66 -9.33 9.77
CA ALA A 562 8.32 -8.84 10.07
C ALA A 562 7.98 -7.66 9.15
N TYR A 563 6.79 -7.69 8.56
CA TYR A 563 6.22 -6.55 7.83
C TYR A 563 5.31 -5.80 8.79
N LEU A 564 5.68 -4.57 9.12
CA LEU A 564 5.01 -3.74 10.13
C LEU A 564 4.48 -2.47 9.48
N SER A 565 3.42 -1.91 10.03
CA SER A 565 2.99 -0.56 9.65
C SER A 565 4.14 0.43 9.93
N PRO A 566 4.34 1.46 9.09
CA PRO A 566 5.43 2.43 9.23
C PRO A 566 5.12 3.46 10.33
N THR A 567 4.69 3.00 11.50
CA THR A 567 4.38 3.85 12.65
C THR A 567 5.66 4.42 13.22
N LEU A 568 5.71 5.75 13.35
CA LEU A 568 6.88 6.47 13.84
C LEU A 568 7.10 6.29 15.34
N ASN A 569 8.26 6.70 15.83
CA ASN A 569 8.56 6.80 17.26
C ASN A 569 7.81 7.99 17.91
N PHE A 570 6.49 7.88 17.97
CA PHE A 570 5.58 8.94 18.46
C PHE A 570 5.76 9.27 19.95
N LEU A 571 6.50 8.45 20.69
CA LEU A 571 6.87 8.70 22.09
C LEU A 571 8.22 9.42 22.25
N LYS A 572 9.00 9.56 21.16
CA LYS A 572 10.38 10.08 21.16
C LYS A 572 11.27 9.41 22.23
N GLY A 573 11.06 8.10 22.44
CA GLY A 573 11.83 7.28 23.38
C GLY A 573 12.83 6.38 22.68
N GLU A 574 13.16 5.23 23.29
CA GLU A 574 14.04 4.22 22.69
C GLU A 574 13.49 3.63 21.38
N GLY A 575 12.20 3.79 21.10
CA GLY A 575 11.53 3.26 19.91
C GLY A 575 10.50 2.18 20.24
N LEU A 576 9.83 1.69 19.20
CA LEU A 576 8.83 0.63 19.32
C LEU A 576 9.54 -0.72 19.23
N ARG A 577 9.28 -1.58 20.21
CA ARG A 577 10.00 -2.85 20.37
C ARG A 577 9.03 -4.02 20.42
N TYR A 578 9.44 -5.13 19.83
CA TYR A 578 8.82 -6.43 20.04
C TYR A 578 9.89 -7.46 20.37
N ALA A 579 9.47 -8.62 20.86
CA ALA A 579 10.36 -9.74 21.10
C ALA A 579 9.99 -10.92 20.21
N ILE A 580 10.98 -11.70 19.78
CA ILE A 580 10.79 -12.92 19.01
C ILE A 580 11.66 -14.04 19.55
N SER A 581 11.12 -15.26 19.59
CA SER A 581 11.85 -16.48 19.94
C SER A 581 11.29 -17.66 19.16
N PHE A 582 12.09 -18.71 19.05
CA PHE A 582 11.65 -20.03 18.60
C PHE A 582 11.71 -20.97 19.79
N ASP A 583 10.67 -21.79 19.96
CA ASP A 583 10.53 -22.75 21.05
C ASP A 583 10.80 -22.09 22.43
N ASN A 584 11.73 -22.66 23.20
CA ASN A 584 12.13 -22.18 24.53
C ASN A 584 13.43 -21.36 24.50
N GLN A 585 13.84 -20.85 23.32
CA GLN A 585 15.04 -20.00 23.23
C GLN A 585 14.80 -18.63 23.87
N GLU A 586 15.88 -17.99 24.28
CA GLU A 586 15.82 -16.64 24.85
C GLU A 586 15.23 -15.63 23.84
N PRO A 587 14.22 -14.85 24.22
CA PRO A 587 13.63 -13.85 23.33
C PRO A 587 14.62 -12.77 22.90
N GLN A 588 14.70 -12.54 21.60
CA GLN A 588 15.45 -11.44 21.02
C GLN A 588 14.56 -10.20 20.94
N ILE A 589 14.99 -9.11 21.56
CA ILE A 589 14.30 -7.82 21.50
C ILE A 589 14.71 -7.09 20.21
N ILE A 590 13.72 -6.80 19.37
CA ILE A 590 13.90 -6.07 18.13
C ILE A 590 13.29 -4.68 18.29
N ASN A 591 14.08 -3.65 18.04
CA ASN A 591 13.62 -2.27 17.96
C ASN A 591 13.47 -1.87 16.50
N ILE A 592 12.26 -1.49 16.10
CA ILE A 592 11.94 -1.19 14.71
C ILE A 592 12.58 0.12 14.23
N HIS A 593 12.94 1.00 15.17
CA HIS A 593 13.57 2.30 14.92
C HIS A 593 15.09 2.29 15.16
N ALA A 594 15.71 1.12 15.40
CA ALA A 594 17.13 1.04 15.76
C ALA A 594 18.08 1.57 14.67
N LYS A 595 17.60 1.64 13.42
CA LYS A 595 18.38 2.09 12.25
C LYS A 595 17.88 3.43 11.70
N ASP A 596 16.98 4.10 12.41
CA ASP A 596 16.51 5.42 12.00
C ASP A 596 17.63 6.42 12.22
N VAL A 597 18.12 6.99 11.11
CA VAL A 597 19.28 7.89 11.09
C VAL A 597 18.92 9.32 10.67
N GLY A 598 17.65 9.56 10.32
CA GLY A 598 17.14 10.85 9.83
C GLY A 598 15.97 11.37 10.66
N ASN A 599 15.58 12.60 10.37
CA ASN A 599 14.41 13.21 10.99
C ASN A 599 13.12 12.52 10.54
N ASP A 600 12.07 12.55 11.37
CA ASP A 600 10.79 11.88 11.08
C ASP A 600 9.95 12.56 9.97
N TRP A 601 10.51 13.58 9.30
CA TRP A 601 9.99 14.21 8.09
C TRP A 601 10.91 14.03 6.87
N GLU A 602 12.00 13.28 7.01
CA GLU A 602 12.89 12.88 5.92
C GLU A 602 12.57 11.46 5.50
N TYR A 603 12.43 11.26 4.19
CA TYR A 603 12.04 9.97 3.64
C TYR A 603 13.27 9.25 3.10
N PRO A 604 13.46 7.97 3.42
CA PRO A 604 14.62 7.25 2.95
C PRO A 604 14.56 7.03 1.44
N MET A 605 15.72 6.98 0.75
CA MET A 605 15.75 6.88 -0.71
C MET A 605 14.99 5.68 -1.28
N TRP A 606 14.90 4.57 -0.53
CA TRP A 606 14.16 3.38 -0.95
C TRP A 606 12.63 3.55 -0.93
N TRP A 607 12.09 4.66 -0.41
CA TRP A 607 10.68 5.02 -0.59
C TRP A 607 10.39 5.50 -2.01
N ASN A 608 11.36 6.09 -2.72
CA ASN A 608 11.16 6.65 -4.06
C ASN A 608 10.84 5.62 -5.14
#